data_AF-A0A835M5C4-F1
#
_entry.id   AF-A0A835M5C4-F1
#
_cell.length_a   1.000
_cell.length_b   1.000
_cell.length_c   1.000
_cell.angle_alpha   90.00
_cell.angle_beta   90.00
_cell.angle_gamma   90.00
#
_symmetry.space_group_name_H-M   'P 1'
#
loop_
_entity.id
_entity.type
_entity.pdbx_description
1 polymer ?
#
loop_
_entity_poly.entity_id
_entity_poly.type
_entity_poly.pdbx_seq_one_letter_code
_entity_poly.pdbx_strand_id
1 'polypeptide(L)'
;MPLLDKILDERASLFDYELTVGDHGRGLLAFGKFSGKAGLIDFLHGLGKLLPQTFSVSLLLLRLMLLSYLSLGYSTPFLSLGASYMFPSLASAKAAVIVVAEEIATLGLPSGICPFVFIFTGSGNGIDVLLKF
;
A
#
# COMPACT_ATOMS: atom_id res chain seq x y z
N MET A 1 -15.26 13.05 27.03
CA MET A 1 -14.79 12.25 25.87
C MET A 1 -15.00 10.79 26.24
N PRO A 2 -15.87 10.01 25.58
CA PRO A 2 -16.39 8.76 26.15
C PRO A 2 -15.34 7.74 26.61
N LEU A 3 -14.19 7.67 25.91
CA LEU A 3 -13.07 6.80 26.29
C LEU A 3 -12.35 7.30 27.55
N LEU A 4 -12.01 8.59 27.63
CA LEU A 4 -11.34 9.18 28.79
C LEU A 4 -12.25 9.18 30.03
N ASP A 5 -13.53 9.48 29.84
CA ASP A 5 -14.51 9.51 30.94
C ASP A 5 -14.57 8.11 31.60
N LYS A 6 -14.57 7.05 30.78
CA LYS A 6 -14.54 5.67 31.26
C LYS A 6 -13.23 5.26 31.95
N ILE A 7 -12.08 5.74 31.46
CA ILE A 7 -10.78 5.49 32.10
C ILE A 7 -10.72 6.11 33.50
N LEU A 8 -11.27 7.32 33.65
CA LEU A 8 -11.37 8.01 34.94
C LEU A 8 -12.34 7.29 35.89
N ASP A 9 -13.51 6.87 35.39
CA ASP A 9 -14.50 6.14 36.17
C ASP A 9 -13.96 4.79 36.67
N GLU A 10 -13.21 4.08 35.84
CA GLU A 10 -12.59 2.78 36.18
C GLU A 10 -11.26 2.92 36.94
N ARG A 11 -10.78 4.15 37.19
CA ARG A 11 -9.46 4.46 37.78
C ARG A 11 -8.31 3.70 37.09
N ALA A 12 -8.41 3.51 35.79
CA ALA A 12 -7.41 2.84 34.98
C ALA A 12 -6.31 3.83 34.58
N SER A 13 -5.09 3.32 34.35
CA SER A 13 -3.99 4.09 33.77
C SER A 13 -3.92 3.82 32.27
N LEU A 14 -3.99 4.88 31.46
CA LEU A 14 -3.77 4.81 30.02
C LEU A 14 -2.28 5.04 29.73
N PHE A 15 -1.63 4.04 29.11
CA PHE A 15 -0.28 4.18 28.60
C PHE A 15 -0.35 4.39 27.08
N ASP A 16 -0.05 5.61 26.64
CA ASP A 16 0.02 5.94 25.22
C ASP A 16 1.42 5.63 24.68
N TYR A 17 1.50 4.62 23.82
CA TYR A 17 2.76 4.21 23.22
C TYR A 17 3.27 5.18 22.14
N GLU A 18 2.41 6.04 21.58
CA GLU A 18 2.81 7.03 20.57
C GLU A 18 3.72 8.11 21.17
N LEU A 19 3.55 8.41 22.45
CA LEU A 19 4.32 9.41 23.20
C LEU A 19 5.55 8.84 23.92
N THR A 20 5.86 7.55 23.75
CA THR A 20 7.06 6.96 24.33
C THR A 20 8.30 7.39 23.53
N VAL A 21 8.91 8.50 23.96
CA VAL A 21 10.17 9.03 23.40
C VAL A 21 11.37 8.49 24.19
N GLY A 22 12.38 8.00 23.49
CA GLY A 22 13.67 7.66 24.10
C GLY A 22 14.52 8.89 24.38
N ASP A 23 15.70 8.69 24.97
CA ASP A 23 16.62 9.74 25.44
C ASP A 23 17.03 10.81 24.41
N HIS A 24 16.76 10.57 23.12
CA HIS A 24 17.06 11.47 22.01
C HIS A 24 15.82 12.11 21.37
N GLY A 25 14.67 12.10 22.02
CA GLY A 25 13.42 12.65 21.47
C GLY A 25 12.90 11.91 20.23
N ARG A 26 13.41 10.70 19.98
CA ARG A 26 12.91 9.79 18.94
C ARG A 26 11.96 8.78 19.57
N GLY A 27 10.77 8.62 19.00
CA GLY A 27 9.80 7.60 19.43
C GLY A 27 10.45 6.22 19.44
N LEU A 28 10.37 5.52 20.58
CA LEU A 28 10.95 4.18 20.77
C LEU A 28 10.18 3.11 20.00
N LEU A 29 8.89 3.33 19.77
CA LEU A 29 8.01 2.42 19.05
C LEU A 29 7.63 3.05 17.70
N ALA A 30 8.19 2.53 16.60
CA ALA A 30 7.87 3.00 15.25
C ALA A 30 7.64 1.83 14.29
N PHE A 31 6.41 1.72 13.77
CA PHE A 31 6.06 0.75 12.73
C PHE A 31 6.47 1.19 11.32
N GLY A 32 7.29 2.25 11.20
CA GLY A 32 7.70 2.88 9.93
C GLY A 32 8.26 1.92 8.89
N LYS A 33 9.01 0.89 9.32
CA LYS A 33 9.60 -0.10 8.41
C LYS A 33 8.57 -1.03 7.77
N PHE A 34 7.50 -1.39 8.46
CA PHE A 34 6.48 -2.30 7.92
C PHE A 34 5.36 -1.54 7.22
N SER A 35 4.99 -0.36 7.75
CA SER A 35 4.03 0.53 7.10
C SER A 35 4.49 0.98 5.71
N GLY A 36 5.77 1.31 5.52
CA GLY A 36 6.30 1.64 4.19
C GLY A 36 6.17 0.49 3.18
N LYS A 37 6.41 -0.75 3.63
CA LYS A 37 6.30 -1.96 2.80
C LYS A 37 4.86 -2.27 2.42
N ALA A 38 3.96 -2.25 3.40
CA ALA A 38 2.53 -2.45 3.18
C ALA A 38 1.96 -1.36 2.27
N GLY A 39 2.33 -0.09 2.51
CA GLY A 39 1.92 1.04 1.68
C GLY A 39 2.37 0.91 0.22
N LEU A 40 3.59 0.42 -0.04
CA LEU A 40 4.03 0.14 -1.41
C LEU A 40 3.18 -0.96 -2.08
N ILE A 41 2.94 -2.06 -1.38
CA ILE A 41 2.15 -3.18 -1.90
C ILE A 41 0.71 -2.73 -2.21
N ASP A 42 0.09 -1.99 -1.29
CA ASP A 42 -1.26 -1.46 -1.48
C ASP A 42 -1.32 -0.42 -2.59
N PHE A 43 -0.27 0.39 -2.76
CA PHE A 43 -0.15 1.33 -3.87
C PHE A 43 -0.07 0.58 -5.21
N LEU A 44 0.81 -0.43 -5.34
CA LEU A 44 0.93 -1.24 -6.56
C LEU A 44 -0.38 -2.00 -6.86
N HIS A 45 -1.01 -2.58 -5.84
CA HIS A 45 -2.32 -3.21 -5.96
C HIS A 45 -3.39 -2.20 -6.42
N GLY A 46 -3.36 -0.99 -5.87
CA GLY A 46 -4.23 0.12 -6.25
C GLY A 46 -4.04 0.54 -7.72
N LEU A 47 -2.81 0.52 -8.23
CA LEU A 47 -2.54 0.77 -9.66
C LEU A 47 -3.22 -0.26 -10.55
N GLY A 48 -3.23 -1.54 -10.17
CA GLY A 48 -3.99 -2.56 -10.91
C GLY A 48 -5.48 -2.26 -11.00
N LYS A 49 -6.05 -1.59 -9.98
CA LYS A 49 -7.47 -1.19 -9.96
C LYS A 49 -7.76 0.13 -10.68
N LEU A 50 -6.77 1.02 -10.82
CA LEU A 50 -6.95 2.40 -11.28
C LEU A 50 -6.40 2.64 -12.70
N LEU A 51 -5.40 1.87 -13.15
CA LEU A 51 -4.85 1.95 -14.50
C LEU A 51 -5.75 1.44 -15.63
N PRO A 52 -6.81 0.66 -15.43
CA PRO A 52 -7.69 0.34 -16.54
C PRO A 52 -8.66 1.53 -16.75
N GLN A 53 -8.15 2.48 -17.55
CA GLN A 53 -8.79 3.64 -18.19
C GLN A 53 -9.09 4.91 -17.38
N THR A 54 -8.38 5.94 -17.83
CA THR A 54 -8.78 7.34 -17.92
C THR A 54 -10.29 7.56 -18.06
N PHE A 55 -10.74 8.64 -17.43
CA PHE A 55 -11.90 9.46 -17.80
C PHE A 55 -13.23 9.19 -17.07
N SER A 56 -13.49 10.03 -16.05
CA SER A 56 -14.81 10.54 -15.63
C SER A 56 -15.99 9.56 -15.70
N VAL A 57 -16.24 8.79 -14.64
CA VAL A 57 -17.56 8.14 -14.53
C VAL A 57 -18.02 7.94 -13.09
N SER A 58 -19.26 8.37 -12.86
CA SER A 58 -19.98 8.40 -11.59
C SER A 58 -20.04 7.01 -10.92
N LEU A 59 -20.11 7.00 -9.58
CA LEU A 59 -19.92 5.86 -8.65
C LEU A 59 -20.75 4.58 -8.98
N LEU A 60 -21.82 4.71 -9.77
CA LEU A 60 -22.65 3.60 -10.24
C LEU A 60 -22.03 2.81 -11.41
N LEU A 61 -21.20 3.46 -12.24
CA LEU A 61 -20.50 2.86 -13.37
C LEU A 61 -19.26 2.08 -12.95
N LEU A 62 -18.63 2.43 -11.83
CA LEU A 62 -17.48 1.70 -11.27
C LEU A 62 -17.81 0.23 -10.98
N ARG A 63 -19.05 -0.07 -10.56
CA ARG A 63 -19.48 -1.43 -10.23
C ARG A 63 -19.81 -2.28 -11.46
N LEU A 64 -20.25 -1.66 -12.55
CA LEU A 64 -20.45 -2.33 -13.84
C LEU A 64 -19.13 -2.49 -14.62
N MET A 65 -18.21 -1.53 -14.46
CA MET A 65 -16.88 -1.59 -15.07
C MET A 65 -16.03 -2.73 -14.47
N LEU A 66 -16.26 -3.10 -13.21
CA LEU A 66 -15.62 -4.26 -12.56
C LEU A 66 -15.97 -5.61 -13.20
N LEU A 67 -17.19 -5.75 -13.70
CA LEU A 67 -17.61 -6.90 -14.51
C LEU A 67 -17.09 -6.82 -15.96
N SER A 68 -16.84 -5.62 -16.47
CA SER A 68 -16.29 -5.39 -17.81
C SER A 68 -14.74 -5.44 -17.86
N TYR A 69 -14.04 -5.25 -16.74
CA TYR A 69 -12.57 -5.28 -16.65
C TYR A 69 -11.97 -6.62 -17.01
N LEU A 70 -12.66 -7.73 -16.73
CA LEU A 70 -12.24 -9.06 -17.19
C LEU A 70 -12.47 -9.25 -18.69
N SER A 71 -13.33 -8.44 -19.32
CA SER A 71 -13.73 -8.55 -20.73
C SER A 71 -13.00 -7.60 -21.69
N LEU A 72 -12.35 -6.54 -21.21
CA LEU A 72 -11.76 -5.48 -22.06
C LEU A 72 -10.25 -5.60 -22.34
N GLY A 73 -9.60 -6.69 -21.91
CA GLY A 73 -8.29 -7.09 -22.45
C GLY A 73 -7.06 -6.27 -22.04
N TYR A 74 -7.18 -5.31 -21.12
CA TYR A 74 -6.02 -4.63 -20.55
C TYR A 74 -5.49 -5.41 -19.35
N SER A 75 -4.63 -6.40 -19.62
CA SER A 75 -3.83 -7.07 -18.60
C SER A 75 -2.71 -6.12 -18.16
N THR A 76 -2.90 -5.40 -17.07
CA THR A 76 -1.75 -4.78 -16.38
C THR A 76 -1.19 -5.79 -15.38
N PRO A 77 0.14 -5.97 -15.31
CA PRO A 77 0.77 -6.95 -14.42
C PRO A 77 0.44 -6.70 -12.94
N PHE A 78 0.05 -5.46 -12.59
CA PHE A 78 -0.39 -5.08 -11.25
C PHE A 78 -1.74 -5.69 -10.81
N LEU A 79 -2.58 -6.17 -11.73
CA LEU A 79 -3.88 -6.78 -11.41
C LEU A 79 -3.72 -8.12 -10.65
N SER A 80 -2.60 -8.82 -10.86
CA SER A 80 -2.31 -10.08 -10.21
C SER A 80 -1.85 -9.90 -8.75
N LEU A 81 -1.44 -8.67 -8.37
CA LEU A 81 -0.95 -8.37 -7.04
C LEU A 81 -2.12 -8.24 -6.06
N GLY A 82 -2.08 -8.94 -4.93
CA GLY A 82 -3.03 -8.78 -3.82
C GLY A 82 -2.74 -7.56 -2.95
N ALA A 83 -3.72 -7.17 -2.12
CA ALA A 83 -3.51 -6.13 -1.10
C ALA A 83 -2.58 -6.65 0.03
N SER A 84 -1.93 -5.74 0.74
CA SER A 84 -0.91 -6.05 1.75
C SER A 84 -1.41 -7.00 2.85
N TYR A 85 -2.66 -6.83 3.30
CA TYR A 85 -3.29 -7.66 4.34
C TYR A 85 -3.57 -9.11 3.88
N MET A 86 -3.55 -9.38 2.58
CA MET A 86 -3.80 -10.71 2.02
C MET A 86 -2.58 -11.63 2.14
N PHE A 87 -1.40 -11.06 2.41
CA PHE A 87 -0.17 -11.83 2.53
C PHE A 87 0.10 -12.22 3.98
N PRO A 88 0.28 -13.52 4.29
CA PRO A 88 0.54 -13.98 5.65
C PRO A 88 1.96 -13.66 6.13
N SER A 89 2.87 -13.30 5.21
CA SER A 89 4.25 -12.96 5.55
C SER A 89 4.85 -11.95 4.57
N LEU A 90 5.85 -11.22 5.04
CA LEU A 90 6.62 -10.31 4.20
C LEU A 90 7.32 -11.05 3.04
N ALA A 91 7.78 -12.28 3.26
CA ALA A 91 8.43 -13.07 2.23
C ALA A 91 7.46 -13.40 1.09
N SER A 92 6.23 -13.78 1.42
CA SER A 92 5.17 -14.02 0.43
C SER A 92 4.81 -12.75 -0.35
N ALA A 93 4.68 -11.62 0.35
CA ALA A 93 4.41 -10.34 -0.30
C ALA A 93 5.53 -9.91 -1.25
N LYS A 94 6.80 -10.08 -0.84
CA LYS A 94 7.97 -9.80 -1.69
C LYS A 94 8.00 -10.69 -2.93
N ALA A 95 7.76 -11.98 -2.77
CA ALA A 95 7.71 -12.92 -3.89
C ALA A 95 6.66 -12.49 -4.93
N ALA A 96 5.47 -12.08 -4.47
CA ALA A 96 4.42 -11.59 -5.37
C ALA A 96 4.84 -10.32 -6.14
N VAL A 97 5.51 -9.37 -5.47
CA VAL A 97 6.04 -8.16 -6.13
C VAL A 97 7.13 -8.51 -7.15
N ILE A 98 8.01 -9.48 -6.85
CA ILE A 98 9.05 -9.94 -7.78
C ILE A 98 8.44 -10.54 -9.04
N VAL A 99 7.41 -11.38 -8.91
CA VAL A 99 6.70 -11.96 -10.07
C VAL A 99 6.13 -10.88 -10.97
N VAL A 100 5.50 -9.84 -10.40
CA VAL A 100 5.00 -8.68 -11.16
C VAL A 100 6.13 -7.91 -11.84
N ALA A 101 7.26 -7.74 -11.15
CA ALA A 101 8.43 -7.06 -11.72
C ALA A 101 9.05 -7.85 -12.89
N GLU A 102 9.12 -9.17 -12.79
CA GLU A 102 9.58 -10.06 -13.87
C GLU A 102 8.62 -10.00 -15.08
N GLU A 103 7.32 -9.96 -14.84
CA GLU A 103 6.30 -9.78 -15.90
C GLU A 103 6.49 -8.45 -16.63
N ILE A 104 6.70 -7.35 -15.87
CA ILE A 104 7.00 -6.03 -16.45
C ILE A 104 8.33 -6.04 -17.23
N ALA A 105 9.36 -6.72 -16.73
CA ALA A 105 10.66 -6.79 -17.38
C ALA A 105 10.62 -7.61 -18.70
N THR A 106 9.77 -8.62 -18.77
CA THR A 106 9.66 -9.53 -19.93
C THR A 106 8.69 -9.02 -20.99
N LEU A 107 7.51 -8.54 -20.58
CA LEU A 107 6.43 -8.12 -21.49
C LEU A 107 6.38 -6.60 -21.68
N GLY A 108 7.01 -5.82 -20.79
CA GLY A 108 6.88 -4.37 -20.76
C GLY A 108 5.54 -3.92 -20.19
N LEU A 109 5.39 -2.60 -20.06
CA LEU A 109 4.11 -1.97 -19.76
C LEU A 109 3.41 -1.56 -21.06
N PRO A 110 2.06 -1.57 -21.11
CA PRO A 110 1.32 -1.07 -22.26
C PRO A 110 1.77 0.34 -22.67
N SER A 111 1.93 0.59 -23.97
CA SER A 111 2.45 1.86 -24.48
C SER A 111 1.64 3.09 -24.06
N GLY A 112 0.34 2.92 -23.77
CA GLY A 112 -0.55 4.00 -23.31
C GLY A 112 -0.28 4.50 -21.89
N ILE A 113 0.48 3.77 -21.06
CA ILE A 113 0.86 4.19 -19.69
C ILE A 113 2.34 4.55 -19.57
N CYS A 114 3.10 4.43 -20.65
CA CYS A 114 4.52 4.78 -20.71
C CYS A 114 4.70 6.25 -21.17
N PRO A 115 5.69 6.99 -20.61
CA PRO A 115 6.61 6.57 -19.56
C PRO A 115 5.95 6.54 -18.19
N PHE A 116 6.26 5.51 -17.41
CA PHE A 116 5.75 5.34 -16.05
C PHE A 116 6.87 5.61 -15.04
N VAL A 117 6.73 6.66 -14.22
CA VAL A 117 7.79 7.14 -13.32
C VAL A 117 7.29 7.16 -11.88
N PHE A 118 8.03 6.51 -10.99
CA PHE A 118 7.79 6.59 -9.54
C PHE A 118 8.75 7.57 -8.88
N ILE A 119 8.21 8.43 -8.01
CA ILE A 119 8.99 9.33 -7.18
C ILE A 119 8.70 8.99 -5.72
N PHE A 120 9.75 8.66 -4.96
CA PHE A 120 9.65 8.41 -3.52
C PHE A 120 10.26 9.58 -2.76
N THR A 121 9.50 10.21 -1.87
CA THR A 121 9.92 11.41 -1.14
C THR A 121 9.87 11.20 0.37
N GLY A 122 10.94 11.58 1.09
CA GLY A 122 11.02 11.60 2.56
C GLY A 122 12.31 10.98 3.12
N SER A 123 12.61 11.26 4.38
CA SER A 123 13.90 10.92 5.03
C SER A 123 13.78 9.94 6.20
N GLY A 124 12.76 9.07 6.18
CA GLY A 124 12.45 8.14 7.28
C GLY A 124 12.78 6.68 6.99
N ASN A 125 12.78 5.86 8.06
CA ASN A 125 12.98 4.40 7.98
C ASN A 125 12.03 3.68 7.00
N GLY A 126 10.87 4.26 6.69
CA GLY A 126 9.93 3.68 5.73
C GLY A 126 10.43 3.72 4.28
N ILE A 127 11.21 4.73 3.90
CA ILE A 127 11.68 4.94 2.51
C ILE A 127 12.99 4.22 2.26
N ASP A 128 13.92 4.25 3.21
CA ASP A 128 15.17 3.49 3.12
C ASP A 128 14.90 1.98 2.95
N VAL A 129 13.82 1.51 3.56
CA VAL A 129 13.36 0.13 3.45
C VAL A 129 12.63 -0.16 2.14
N LEU A 130 12.01 0.85 1.54
CA LEU A 130 11.30 0.75 0.26
C LEU A 130 12.29 0.66 -0.92
N LEU A 131 13.42 1.37 -0.84
CA LEU A 131 14.52 1.27 -1.81
C LEU A 131 15.31 -0.06 -1.69
N LYS A 132 15.20 -0.74 -0.54
CA LYS A 132 15.83 -2.04 -0.26
C LYS A 132 14.80 -3.20 -0.31
N PHE A 133 13.64 -2.95 -0.89
CA PHE A 133 12.56 -3.93 -0.93
C PHE A 133 12.92 -5.13 -1.79
#